data_AF-A0A915B297-F1
#
_entry.id   AF-A0A915B297-F1
#
_cell.length_a   1.000
_cell.length_b   1.000
_cell.length_c   1.000
_cell.angle_alpha   90.00
_cell.angle_beta   90.00
_cell.angle_gamma   90.00
#
_symmetry.space_group_name_H-M   'P 1'
#
loop_
_entity.id
_entity.type
_entity.pdbx_description
1 polymer ?
#
loop_
_entity_poly.entity_id
_entity_poly.type
_entity_poly.pdbx_seq_one_letter_code
_entity_poly.pdbx_strand_id
1 'polypeptide(L)'
;KIPCDERRQESTKTKRNADPKVVLVASGMDDEMESLAVSLAIDAIAVFCNEKMKIAKYIASKFEAKYGAPWHCIASDGHMRFYVRYDADDHIFFAVNGITIFLFRLHTSKSRPLITRLHRRLSDASTKVESPRDDVHVISTGMQLRMQHYALRLTDDAVVEYPNEKMIIAHYITARFAAQYGGNWHCVVSDGRLGYEVRHHSEDHIFFSVGSLTILLFREEDVKNATIKSSLLKPRKLSTSMQLPTKIISSCMDMEMQQFAVTVAVQGIEMKFADEKMQIARLLMRHFDERFGARWHCIVGDQPLGFYVRYDQQNYLYFIVEPLTILLFKHQKEKLLSEETSEETKGAALMEGEGDTNKEVCVIDSGLDKSMDEKATLFAREAVNRFPNERMLSAHYIMRRLESQYGPPWHCVVSGGPLGYSTHQADSCYCYLRIDSFYVFIFQHNTSFDQE
;
A
#
# COMPACT_ATOMS: atom_id res chain seq x y z
N LYS A 1 38.69 -36.83 44.07
CA LYS A 1 40.09 -37.02 43.66
C LYS A 1 40.09 -37.82 42.36
N ILE A 2 40.40 -37.16 41.25
CA ILE A 2 40.69 -37.78 39.94
C ILE A 2 42.18 -38.22 39.97
N PRO A 3 42.54 -39.27 39.22
CA PRO A 3 43.53 -39.10 38.13
C PRO A 3 43.03 -39.80 36.83
N CYS A 4 43.07 -39.19 35.64
CA CYS A 4 44.22 -38.99 34.72
C CYS A 4 45.03 -40.28 34.48
N ASP A 5 45.22 -40.80 33.27
CA ASP A 5 45.74 -40.09 32.11
C ASP A 5 45.52 -40.78 30.75
N GLU A 6 45.47 -39.94 29.71
CA GLU A 6 46.06 -40.07 28.34
C GLU A 6 45.85 -41.37 27.53
N ARG A 7 45.45 -41.37 26.24
CA ARG A 7 45.82 -40.46 25.15
C ARG A 7 45.01 -40.81 23.89
N ARG A 8 44.41 -39.82 23.22
CA ARG A 8 44.38 -39.69 21.74
C ARG A 8 43.84 -38.31 21.36
N GLN A 9 44.76 -37.43 21.01
CA GLN A 9 44.51 -36.22 20.24
C GLN A 9 44.02 -36.62 18.85
N GLU A 10 42.89 -36.05 18.40
CA GLU A 10 42.75 -35.33 17.13
C GLU A 10 41.28 -35.05 16.81
N SER A 11 41.03 -33.83 16.32
CA SER A 11 39.79 -33.29 15.75
C SER A 11 38.93 -32.38 16.64
N THR A 12 39.54 -31.25 17.04
CA THR A 12 38.83 -29.97 17.08
C THR A 12 38.32 -29.61 15.67
N LYS A 13 37.10 -30.04 15.34
CA LYS A 13 36.28 -29.39 14.30
C LYS A 13 35.16 -28.63 14.99
N THR A 14 35.43 -27.33 15.16
CA THR A 14 34.49 -26.22 15.16
C THR A 14 33.09 -26.61 14.67
N LYS A 15 32.11 -26.65 15.58
CA LYS A 15 30.70 -26.46 15.21
C LYS A 15 30.61 -25.05 14.63
N ARG A 16 30.61 -24.93 13.31
CA ARG A 16 30.20 -23.70 12.62
C ARG A 16 28.81 -23.37 13.15
N ASN A 17 28.68 -22.24 13.85
CA ASN A 17 27.38 -21.62 14.07
C ASN A 17 26.72 -21.50 12.70
N ALA A 18 25.55 -22.10 12.53
CA ALA A 18 24.75 -21.87 11.35
C ALA A 18 24.47 -20.37 11.29
N ASP A 19 24.81 -19.72 10.18
CA ASP A 19 24.54 -18.31 9.99
C ASP A 19 23.04 -18.06 10.20
N PRO A 20 22.65 -17.00 10.96
CA PRO A 20 21.26 -16.72 11.24
C PRO A 20 20.50 -16.59 9.92
N LYS A 21 19.37 -17.30 9.80
CA LYS A 21 18.58 -17.26 8.58
C LYS A 21 17.80 -15.95 8.56
N VAL A 22 18.28 -15.01 7.76
CA VAL A 22 17.65 -13.72 7.51
C VAL A 22 16.88 -13.78 6.19
N VAL A 23 15.62 -13.35 6.22
CA VAL A 23 14.78 -13.20 5.03
C VAL A 23 14.28 -11.76 5.00
N LEU A 24 14.81 -10.96 4.07
CA LEU A 24 14.31 -9.62 3.81
C LEU A 24 13.03 -9.72 2.98
N VAL A 25 11.97 -9.03 3.40
CA VAL A 25 10.68 -9.04 2.70
C VAL A 25 10.49 -7.72 1.94
N ALA A 26 10.71 -6.59 2.60
CA ALA A 26 10.63 -5.26 2.02
C ALA A 26 11.45 -4.27 2.84
N SER A 27 11.99 -3.24 2.21
CA SER A 27 12.72 -2.17 2.87
C SER A 27 12.73 -0.92 1.99
N GLY A 28 12.66 0.24 2.63
CA GLY A 28 12.95 1.54 2.01
C GLY A 28 14.19 2.22 2.59
N MET A 29 14.85 1.57 3.55
CA MET A 29 16.06 2.06 4.20
C MET A 29 17.29 1.93 3.29
N ASP A 30 18.35 2.69 3.60
CA ASP A 30 19.67 2.45 2.98
C ASP A 30 20.36 1.19 3.54
N ASP A 31 21.39 0.72 2.83
CA ASP A 31 22.12 -0.51 3.16
C ASP A 31 22.72 -0.49 4.58
N GLU A 32 23.14 0.68 5.08
CA GLU A 32 23.73 0.82 6.41
C GLU A 32 22.66 0.67 7.51
N MET A 33 21.49 1.29 7.30
CA MET A 33 20.33 1.17 8.18
C MET A 33 19.79 -0.26 8.20
N GLU A 34 19.68 -0.90 7.03
CA GLU A 34 19.23 -2.29 6.94
C GLU A 34 20.15 -3.24 7.70
N SER A 35 21.45 -3.14 7.47
CA SER A 35 22.46 -3.97 8.14
C SER A 35 22.42 -3.78 9.66
N LEU A 36 22.24 -2.55 10.12
CA LEU A 36 22.06 -2.29 11.55
C LEU A 36 20.76 -2.92 12.08
N ALA A 37 19.63 -2.77 11.40
CA ALA A 37 18.35 -3.32 11.84
C ALA A 37 18.42 -4.85 12.01
N VAL A 38 19.04 -5.53 11.04
CA VAL A 38 19.25 -6.98 11.08
C VAL A 38 20.19 -7.37 12.23
N SER A 39 21.31 -6.65 12.42
CA SER A 39 22.25 -6.93 13.52
C SER A 39 21.59 -6.78 14.89
N LEU A 40 20.84 -5.70 15.11
CA LEU A 40 20.11 -5.46 16.35
C LEU A 40 19.04 -6.51 16.61
N ALA A 41 18.38 -7.00 15.56
CA ALA A 41 17.43 -8.09 15.67
C ALA A 41 18.09 -9.41 16.09
N ILE A 42 19.23 -9.77 15.49
CA ILE A 42 19.99 -10.97 15.87
C ILE A 42 20.40 -10.90 17.35
N ASP A 43 20.95 -9.77 17.79
CA ASP A 43 21.35 -9.53 19.17
C ASP A 43 20.14 -9.59 20.12
N ALA A 44 19.04 -8.92 19.77
CA ALA A 44 17.84 -8.89 20.59
C ALA A 44 17.22 -10.27 20.75
N ILE A 45 17.18 -11.07 19.68
CA ILE A 45 16.65 -12.43 19.70
C ILE A 45 17.52 -13.35 20.56
N ALA A 46 18.85 -13.19 20.50
CA ALA A 46 19.78 -13.94 21.32
C ALA A 46 19.67 -13.61 22.82
N VAL A 47 19.38 -12.34 23.16
CA VAL A 47 19.28 -11.87 24.54
C VAL A 47 17.90 -12.11 25.15
N PHE A 48 16.82 -11.87 24.38
CA PHE A 48 15.44 -11.87 24.87
C PHE A 48 14.62 -13.05 24.31
N CYS A 49 15.17 -14.26 24.41
CA CYS A 49 14.55 -15.49 23.93
C CYS A 49 13.06 -15.57 24.28
N ASN A 50 12.19 -15.66 23.26
CA ASN A 50 10.73 -15.72 23.37
C ASN A 50 10.02 -14.50 24.00
N GLU A 51 10.73 -13.42 24.34
CA GLU A 51 10.16 -12.20 24.92
C GLU A 51 9.98 -11.11 23.84
N LYS A 52 9.00 -11.30 22.95
CA LYS A 52 8.77 -10.42 21.78
C LYS A 52 8.61 -8.94 22.15
N MET A 53 7.99 -8.65 23.30
CA MET A 53 7.83 -7.29 23.80
C MET A 53 9.19 -6.62 24.10
N LYS A 54 10.13 -7.36 24.70
CA LYS A 54 11.48 -6.86 24.98
C LYS A 54 12.30 -6.71 23.70
N ILE A 55 12.13 -7.64 22.75
CA ILE A 55 12.77 -7.57 21.41
C ILE A 55 12.35 -6.28 20.69
N ALA A 56 11.04 -6.06 20.53
CA ALA A 56 10.51 -4.88 19.86
C ALA A 56 10.99 -3.58 20.52
N LYS A 57 10.91 -3.51 21.86
CA LYS A 57 11.38 -2.37 22.64
C LYS A 57 12.88 -2.10 22.46
N TYR A 58 13.70 -3.15 22.48
CA TYR A 58 15.15 -3.03 22.34
C TYR A 58 15.53 -2.48 20.97
N ILE A 59 14.97 -3.04 19.90
CA ILE A 59 15.25 -2.62 18.52
C ILE A 59 14.82 -1.16 18.33
N ALA A 60 13.57 -0.82 18.67
CA ALA A 60 13.05 0.55 18.56
C ALA A 60 13.92 1.54 19.34
N SER A 61 14.22 1.28 20.61
CA SER A 61 15.01 2.19 21.45
C SER A 61 16.42 2.41 20.93
N LYS A 62 17.06 1.38 20.36
CA LYS A 62 18.40 1.47 19.77
C LYS A 62 18.40 2.25 18.45
N PHE A 63 17.37 2.08 17.64
CA PHE A 63 17.19 2.83 16.40
C PHE A 63 16.89 4.31 16.67
N GLU A 64 15.96 4.60 17.60
CA GLU A 64 15.68 5.97 18.07
C GLU A 64 16.95 6.65 18.61
N ALA A 65 17.80 5.92 19.35
CA ALA A 65 19.03 6.47 19.88
C ALA A 65 20.06 6.82 18.78
N LYS A 66 20.06 6.12 17.64
CA LYS A 66 21.03 6.32 16.55
C LYS A 66 20.54 7.34 15.51
N TYR A 67 19.30 7.19 15.04
CA TYR A 67 18.75 7.97 13.93
C TYR A 67 17.80 9.09 14.37
N GLY A 68 17.45 9.14 15.66
CA GLY A 68 16.47 10.10 16.16
C GLY A 68 15.04 9.80 15.68
N ALA A 69 14.10 10.66 16.07
CA ALA A 69 12.65 10.52 15.82
C ALA A 69 12.01 9.24 16.40
N PRO A 70 10.67 9.19 16.54
CA PRO A 70 9.94 7.95 16.83
C PRO A 70 10.29 6.78 15.93
N TRP A 71 10.72 5.66 16.51
CA TRP A 71 10.75 4.38 15.81
C TRP A 71 9.76 3.41 16.43
N HIS A 72 9.03 2.73 15.56
CA HIS A 72 8.01 1.77 15.93
C HIS A 72 8.49 0.39 15.51
N CYS A 73 8.40 -0.57 16.43
CA CYS A 73 8.83 -1.94 16.13
C CYS A 73 7.74 -2.92 16.54
N ILE A 74 7.47 -3.89 15.68
CA ILE A 74 6.59 -5.01 15.96
C ILE A 74 7.34 -6.29 15.66
N ALA A 75 7.28 -7.24 16.60
CA ALA A 75 7.92 -8.55 16.49
C ALA A 75 6.88 -9.66 16.71
N SER A 76 6.86 -10.65 15.83
CA SER A 76 5.99 -11.83 15.95
C SER A 76 6.74 -13.12 15.60
N ASP A 77 6.35 -14.25 16.19
CA ASP A 77 6.78 -15.59 15.75
C ASP A 77 5.80 -16.25 14.77
N GLY A 78 4.76 -15.51 14.34
CA GLY A 78 3.83 -15.93 13.30
C GLY A 78 3.95 -15.10 12.02
N HIS A 79 3.09 -15.43 11.06
CA HIS A 79 2.86 -14.63 9.86
C HIS A 79 2.06 -13.38 10.24
N MET A 80 2.75 -12.26 10.23
CA MET A 80 2.20 -10.95 10.53
C MET A 80 1.76 -10.25 9.24
N ARG A 81 0.56 -9.65 9.26
CA ARG A 81 0.09 -8.68 8.27
C ARG A 81 -0.42 -7.45 9.01
N PHE A 82 -0.24 -6.29 8.41
CA PHE A 82 -0.53 -5.03 9.08
C PHE A 82 -1.07 -4.01 8.08
N TYR A 83 -1.95 -3.13 8.56
CA TYR A 83 -2.41 -1.94 7.88
C TYR A 83 -1.98 -0.74 8.71
N VAL A 84 -0.82 -0.17 8.36
CA VAL A 84 -0.16 0.92 9.07
C VAL A 84 0.32 1.94 8.06
N ARG A 85 0.21 3.24 8.38
CA ARG A 85 0.80 4.31 7.56
C ARG A 85 2.22 4.57 8.03
N TYR A 86 3.19 4.23 7.21
CA TYR A 86 4.61 4.44 7.51
C TYR A 86 5.27 5.26 6.42
N ASP A 87 6.42 5.80 6.73
CA ASP A 87 7.26 6.51 5.78
C ASP A 87 7.93 5.52 4.82
N ALA A 88 7.78 5.76 3.51
CA ALA A 88 8.24 4.85 2.46
C ALA A 88 9.76 4.70 2.47
N ASP A 89 10.50 5.71 2.94
CA ASP A 89 11.97 5.69 2.99
C ASP A 89 12.50 5.19 4.35
N ASP A 90 11.64 5.05 5.37
CA ASP A 90 12.05 4.72 6.74
C ASP A 90 11.27 3.49 7.27
N HIS A 91 11.37 2.38 6.54
CA HIS A 91 10.76 1.11 6.92
C HIS A 91 11.60 -0.09 6.51
N ILE A 92 11.53 -1.17 7.30
CA ILE A 92 12.09 -2.47 6.99
C ILE A 92 11.20 -3.57 7.56
N PHE A 93 10.92 -4.58 6.73
CA PHE A 93 10.17 -5.77 7.07
C PHE A 93 10.98 -7.01 6.71
N PHE A 94 11.34 -7.80 7.73
CA PHE A 94 12.23 -8.94 7.57
C PHE A 94 11.94 -10.02 8.61
N ALA A 95 12.53 -11.20 8.45
CA ALA A 95 12.46 -12.29 9.40
C ALA A 95 13.86 -12.78 9.77
N VAL A 96 14.08 -13.04 11.06
CA VAL A 96 15.31 -13.62 11.59
C VAL A 96 14.96 -14.82 12.45
N ASN A 97 15.47 -16.00 12.09
CA ASN A 97 15.27 -17.24 12.86
C ASN A 97 13.78 -17.54 13.18
N GLY A 98 12.88 -17.24 12.24
CA GLY A 98 11.43 -17.46 12.39
C GLY A 98 10.68 -16.36 13.14
N ILE A 99 11.35 -15.29 13.57
CA ILE A 99 10.72 -14.10 14.14
C ILE A 99 10.60 -13.04 13.05
N THR A 100 9.37 -12.66 12.71
CA THR A 100 9.08 -11.55 11.79
C THR A 100 9.17 -10.23 12.54
N ILE A 101 9.85 -9.25 11.95
CA ILE A 101 10.10 -7.94 12.52
C ILE A 101 9.70 -6.89 11.50
N PHE A 102 8.85 -5.97 11.92
CA PHE A 102 8.52 -4.77 11.18
C PHE A 102 8.96 -3.55 11.97
N LEU A 103 9.95 -2.83 11.45
CA LEU A 103 10.50 -1.61 12.03
C LEU A 103 10.21 -0.46 11.07
N PHE A 104 9.59 0.61 11.57
CA PHE A 104 9.12 1.68 10.72
C PHE A 104 9.01 3.01 11.48
N ARG A 105 9.00 4.10 10.70
CA ARG A 105 8.58 5.42 11.17
C ARG A 105 7.14 5.70 10.70
N LEU A 106 6.30 6.25 11.58
CA LEU A 106 4.99 6.76 11.17
C LEU A 106 5.18 7.97 10.25
N HIS A 107 4.31 8.10 9.25
CA HIS A 107 4.38 9.20 8.31
C HIS A 107 4.07 10.53 9.04
N THR A 108 5.11 11.31 9.32
CA THR A 108 4.97 12.63 9.95
C THR A 108 5.23 13.71 8.90
N SER A 109 4.26 14.60 8.69
CA SER A 109 4.49 15.83 7.92
C SER A 109 5.66 16.56 8.57
N LYS A 110 6.79 16.72 7.85
CA LYS A 110 8.06 17.19 8.42
C LYS A 110 7.87 18.39 9.35
N SER A 111 8.06 18.17 10.65
CA SER A 111 8.26 19.18 11.67
C SER A 111 9.36 18.69 12.60
N ARG A 112 10.44 19.48 12.73
CA ARG A 112 11.58 19.24 13.62
C ARG A 112 11.16 19.28 15.12
N PRO A 113 12.01 18.77 16.03
CA PRO A 113 11.56 18.02 17.19
C PRO A 113 11.27 18.88 18.41
N LEU A 114 10.30 18.43 19.21
CA LEU A 114 10.27 18.70 20.64
C LEU A 114 10.42 17.38 21.39
N ILE A 115 11.54 17.27 22.09
CA ILE A 115 11.79 16.26 23.11
C ILE A 115 10.74 16.46 24.21
N THR A 116 9.93 15.44 24.48
CA THR A 116 9.47 15.20 25.85
C THR A 116 9.50 13.70 26.10
N ARG A 117 10.45 13.27 26.94
CA ARG A 117 10.48 11.93 27.51
C ARG A 117 9.22 11.72 28.37
N LEU A 118 8.44 10.70 28.08
CA LEU A 118 7.57 10.09 29.09
C LEU A 118 7.81 8.58 29.12
N HIS A 119 8.41 8.16 30.23
CA HIS A 119 8.47 6.78 30.64
C HIS A 119 7.05 6.26 30.93
N ARG A 120 6.71 5.14 30.27
CA ARG A 120 6.10 3.93 30.84
C ARG A 120 5.13 4.13 32.02
N ARG A 121 3.86 3.76 31.80
CA ARG A 121 3.13 2.94 32.77
C ARG A 121 2.81 1.59 32.14
N LEU A 122 3.49 0.55 32.64
CA LEU A 122 3.00 -0.82 32.57
C LEU A 122 1.80 -0.87 33.51
N SER A 123 0.62 -1.06 32.97
CA SER A 123 -0.48 -1.65 33.71
C SER A 123 -0.69 -3.05 33.16
N ASP A 124 0.06 -4.00 33.72
CA ASP A 124 -0.32 -5.41 33.73
C ASP A 124 -1.53 -5.52 34.67
N ALA A 125 -2.71 -5.25 34.13
CA ALA A 125 -3.97 -5.59 34.76
C ALA A 125 -4.87 -6.12 33.65
N SER A 126 -4.91 -7.44 33.51
CA SER A 126 -5.90 -8.13 32.70
C SER A 126 -7.29 -7.77 33.25
N THR A 127 -7.92 -6.76 32.67
CA THR A 127 -9.36 -6.54 32.85
C THR A 127 -10.05 -7.61 32.03
N LYS A 128 -10.53 -8.67 32.71
CA LYS A 128 -11.41 -9.66 32.09
C LYS A 128 -12.65 -8.94 31.56
N VAL A 129 -12.71 -8.79 30.25
CA VAL A 129 -13.96 -8.51 29.55
C VAL A 129 -14.71 -9.83 29.53
N GLU A 130 -15.86 -9.90 30.19
CA GLU A 130 -16.76 -11.05 30.10
C GLU A 130 -17.35 -11.10 28.69
N SER A 131 -16.59 -11.73 27.79
CA SER A 131 -17.01 -12.26 26.52
C SER A 131 -17.70 -13.61 26.76
N PRO A 132 -18.86 -13.92 26.14
CA PRO A 132 -19.51 -15.22 26.25
C PRO A 132 -18.73 -16.39 25.63
N ARG A 133 -17.58 -16.12 24.99
CA ARG A 133 -16.73 -17.12 24.36
C ARG A 133 -15.38 -17.22 25.06
N ASP A 134 -14.98 -18.46 25.36
CA ASP A 134 -13.72 -18.81 26.05
C ASP A 134 -12.46 -18.57 25.20
N ASP A 135 -12.60 -18.29 23.90
CA ASP A 135 -11.52 -18.12 22.92
C ASP A 135 -11.10 -16.66 22.69
N VAL A 136 -11.70 -15.71 23.40
CA VAL A 136 -11.39 -14.27 23.33
C VAL A 136 -10.68 -13.83 24.59
N HIS A 137 -9.47 -13.29 24.45
CA HIS A 137 -8.70 -12.75 25.57
C HIS A 137 -8.20 -11.34 25.27
N VAL A 138 -8.73 -10.36 26.01
CA VAL A 138 -8.21 -8.99 25.98
C VAL A 138 -6.97 -8.92 26.88
N ILE A 139 -5.82 -8.67 26.27
CA ILE A 139 -4.51 -8.66 26.93
C ILE A 139 -4.23 -7.28 27.53
N SER A 140 -4.51 -6.22 26.79
CA SER A 140 -4.38 -4.83 27.23
C SER A 140 -5.31 -3.93 26.44
N THR A 141 -5.90 -2.91 27.07
CA THR A 141 -6.81 -1.98 26.39
C THR A 141 -6.92 -0.66 27.12
N GLY A 142 -6.91 0.43 26.37
CA GLY A 142 -7.27 1.78 26.83
C GLY A 142 -8.70 2.17 26.46
N MET A 143 -9.32 1.40 25.56
CA MET A 143 -10.64 1.68 25.00
C MET A 143 -11.76 1.54 26.03
N GLN A 144 -12.85 2.29 25.83
CA GLN A 144 -14.09 2.06 26.57
C GLN A 144 -14.76 0.75 26.14
N LEU A 145 -15.54 0.14 27.04
CA LEU A 145 -16.18 -1.17 26.83
C LEU A 145 -16.96 -1.27 25.50
N ARG A 146 -17.65 -0.20 25.08
CA ARG A 146 -18.36 -0.16 23.78
C ARG A 146 -17.43 -0.29 22.57
N MET A 147 -16.27 0.36 22.61
CA MET A 147 -15.26 0.25 21.56
C MET A 147 -14.63 -1.14 21.55
N GLN A 148 -14.38 -1.71 22.73
CA GLN A 148 -13.86 -3.08 22.85
C GLN A 148 -14.81 -4.10 22.22
N HIS A 149 -16.11 -4.06 22.56
CA HIS A 149 -17.11 -4.95 21.95
C HIS A 149 -17.23 -4.75 20.44
N TYR A 150 -17.08 -3.51 19.96
CA TYR A 150 -17.09 -3.24 18.53
C TYR A 150 -15.87 -3.84 17.82
N ALA A 151 -14.67 -3.74 18.40
CA ALA A 151 -13.46 -4.39 17.88
C ALA A 151 -13.64 -5.91 17.79
N LEU A 152 -14.13 -6.54 18.86
CA LEU A 152 -14.38 -7.98 18.89
C LEU A 152 -15.38 -8.41 17.81
N ARG A 153 -16.49 -7.68 17.65
CA ARG A 153 -17.49 -7.97 16.62
C ARG A 153 -16.93 -7.86 15.22
N LEU A 154 -16.17 -6.79 14.93
CA LEU A 154 -15.55 -6.61 13.63
C LEU A 154 -14.54 -7.71 13.32
N THR A 155 -13.79 -8.17 14.33
CA THR A 155 -12.88 -9.31 14.17
C THR A 155 -13.65 -10.59 13.87
N ASP A 156 -14.73 -10.88 14.59
CA ASP A 156 -15.58 -12.05 14.32
C ASP A 156 -16.12 -12.02 12.88
N ASP A 157 -16.72 -10.90 12.48
CA ASP A 157 -17.28 -10.72 11.14
C ASP A 157 -16.19 -10.92 10.06
N ALA A 158 -15.02 -10.30 10.27
CA ALA A 158 -13.91 -10.38 9.32
C ALA A 158 -13.28 -11.77 9.24
N VAL A 159 -13.20 -12.52 10.34
CA VAL A 159 -12.66 -13.89 10.35
C VAL A 159 -13.60 -14.85 9.62
N VAL A 160 -14.92 -14.64 9.74
CA VAL A 160 -15.93 -15.44 9.02
C VAL A 160 -15.94 -15.11 7.53
N GLU A 161 -15.85 -13.82 7.18
CA GLU A 161 -15.94 -13.34 5.79
C GLU A 161 -14.64 -13.59 5.01
N TYR A 162 -13.48 -13.46 5.68
CA TYR A 162 -12.16 -13.52 5.06
C TYR A 162 -11.21 -14.52 5.78
N PRO A 163 -11.52 -15.83 5.75
CA PRO A 163 -10.70 -16.82 6.43
C PRO A 163 -9.28 -16.82 5.88
N ASN A 164 -8.29 -16.79 6.78
CA ASN A 164 -6.84 -16.76 6.49
C ASN A 164 -6.29 -15.48 5.84
N GLU A 165 -7.13 -14.49 5.52
CA GLU A 165 -6.71 -13.25 4.84
C GLU A 165 -6.41 -12.11 5.83
N LYS A 166 -5.33 -12.26 6.61
CA LYS A 166 -4.97 -11.34 7.71
C LYS A 166 -4.81 -9.87 7.29
N MET A 167 -4.39 -9.62 6.05
CA MET A 167 -4.30 -8.24 5.53
C MET A 167 -5.70 -7.64 5.37
N ILE A 168 -6.63 -8.39 4.79
CA ILE A 168 -8.02 -7.95 4.61
C ILE A 168 -8.67 -7.75 5.98
N ILE A 169 -8.45 -8.65 6.93
CA ILE A 169 -8.94 -8.52 8.31
C ILE A 169 -8.41 -7.22 8.95
N ALA A 170 -7.11 -6.95 8.86
CA ALA A 170 -6.51 -5.74 9.40
C ALA A 170 -7.13 -4.48 8.78
N HIS A 171 -7.26 -4.44 7.45
CA HIS A 171 -7.88 -3.34 6.73
C HIS A 171 -9.35 -3.14 7.12
N TYR A 172 -10.14 -4.22 7.16
CA TYR A 172 -11.56 -4.20 7.52
C TYR A 172 -11.78 -3.59 8.90
N ILE A 173 -10.99 -4.03 9.90
CA ILE A 173 -11.07 -3.50 11.27
C ILE A 173 -10.71 -2.01 11.28
N THR A 174 -9.60 -1.59 10.65
CA THR A 174 -9.22 -0.17 10.62
C THR A 174 -10.23 0.72 9.91
N ALA A 175 -10.75 0.29 8.76
CA ALA A 175 -11.69 1.06 7.97
C ALA A 175 -13.01 1.29 8.74
N ARG A 176 -13.52 0.24 9.39
CA ARG A 176 -14.75 0.32 10.19
C ARG A 176 -14.55 1.11 11.48
N PHE A 177 -13.39 1.00 12.13
CA PHE A 177 -13.06 1.86 13.29
C PHE A 177 -12.94 3.33 12.91
N ALA A 178 -12.26 3.63 11.80
CA ALA A 178 -12.15 4.99 11.29
C ALA A 178 -13.51 5.56 10.90
N ALA A 179 -14.39 4.77 10.30
CA ALA A 179 -15.76 5.18 9.97
C ALA A 179 -16.60 5.49 11.22
N GLN A 180 -16.42 4.73 12.30
CA GLN A 180 -17.23 4.86 13.52
C GLN A 180 -16.70 5.94 14.47
N TYR A 181 -15.39 6.04 14.64
CA TYR A 181 -14.74 6.87 15.68
C TYR A 181 -13.86 7.99 15.10
N GLY A 182 -13.60 7.98 13.80
CA GLY A 182 -12.68 8.92 13.17
C GLY A 182 -11.21 8.68 13.55
N GLY A 183 -10.30 9.36 12.87
CA GLY A 183 -8.86 9.30 13.14
C GLY A 183 -8.11 8.19 12.41
N ASN A 184 -6.79 8.19 12.58
CA ASN A 184 -5.86 7.32 11.88
C ASN A 184 -5.63 6.04 12.70
N TRP A 185 -6.43 5.02 12.41
CA TRP A 185 -6.32 3.72 13.06
C TRP A 185 -5.32 2.82 12.35
N HIS A 186 -4.58 2.07 13.15
CA HIS A 186 -3.58 1.10 12.73
C HIS A 186 -3.94 -0.25 13.30
N CYS A 187 -3.90 -1.29 12.47
CA CYS A 187 -4.21 -2.65 12.90
C CYS A 187 -3.12 -3.62 12.44
N VAL A 188 -2.75 -4.52 13.34
CA VAL A 188 -1.77 -5.56 13.12
C VAL A 188 -2.41 -6.88 13.51
N VAL A 189 -2.35 -7.86 12.61
CA VAL A 189 -2.95 -9.18 12.78
C VAL A 189 -1.86 -10.23 12.58
N SER A 190 -1.72 -11.13 13.54
CA SER A 190 -0.76 -12.23 13.49
C SER A 190 -1.42 -13.54 13.96
N ASP A 191 -0.98 -14.68 13.45
CA ASP A 191 -1.31 -16.03 13.97
C ASP A 191 -0.33 -16.52 15.05
N GLY A 192 0.57 -15.64 15.51
CA GLY A 192 1.57 -15.93 16.52
C GLY A 192 1.51 -14.97 17.70
N ARG A 193 2.47 -15.11 18.60
CA ARG A 193 2.65 -14.21 19.74
C ARG A 193 3.28 -12.92 19.25
N LEU A 194 2.59 -11.82 19.50
CA LEU A 194 3.01 -10.50 19.07
C LEU A 194 3.55 -9.69 20.26
N GLY A 195 4.68 -9.01 20.03
CA GLY A 195 5.21 -7.96 20.89
C GLY A 195 5.39 -6.68 20.08
N TYR A 196 5.20 -5.53 20.71
CA TYR A 196 5.21 -4.24 20.02
C TYR A 196 5.76 -3.13 20.90
N GLU A 197 6.44 -2.17 20.28
CA GLU A 197 6.73 -0.86 20.87
C GLU A 197 6.23 0.17 19.87
N VAL A 198 5.05 0.74 20.15
CA VAL A 198 4.39 1.73 19.29
C VAL A 198 3.85 2.88 20.12
N ARG A 199 3.94 4.11 19.60
CA ARG A 199 3.25 5.25 20.21
C ARG A 199 1.77 5.18 19.85
N HIS A 200 0.94 5.27 20.87
CA HIS A 200 -0.50 5.19 20.73
C HIS A 200 -1.16 6.06 21.77
N HIS A 201 -2.34 6.58 21.43
CA HIS A 201 -3.16 7.31 22.36
C HIS A 201 -3.67 6.36 23.45
N SER A 202 -3.45 6.73 24.72
CA SER A 202 -3.71 5.88 25.89
C SER A 202 -5.15 5.40 26.06
N GLU A 203 -6.13 6.04 25.41
CA GLU A 203 -7.55 5.64 25.43
C GLU A 203 -8.00 4.93 24.14
N ASP A 204 -7.13 4.83 23.12
CA ASP A 204 -7.46 4.36 21.77
C ASP A 204 -6.55 3.20 21.33
N HIS A 205 -6.30 2.25 22.24
CA HIS A 205 -5.62 1.01 21.91
C HIS A 205 -6.34 -0.18 22.50
N ILE A 206 -6.29 -1.30 21.77
CA ILE A 206 -6.72 -2.61 22.24
C ILE A 206 -5.79 -3.67 21.67
N PHE A 207 -5.36 -4.56 22.54
CA PHE A 207 -4.51 -5.71 22.23
C PHE A 207 -5.19 -6.96 22.79
N PHE A 208 -5.56 -7.87 21.90
CA PHE A 208 -6.37 -9.03 22.25
C PHE A 208 -6.10 -10.21 21.32
N SER A 209 -6.49 -11.40 21.75
CA SER A 209 -6.48 -12.61 20.93
C SER A 209 -7.90 -13.13 20.72
N VAL A 210 -8.16 -13.64 19.51
CA VAL A 210 -9.39 -14.34 19.13
C VAL A 210 -9.00 -15.62 18.40
N GLY A 211 -9.29 -16.78 19.00
CA GLY A 211 -8.87 -18.07 18.46
C GLY A 211 -7.35 -18.17 18.31
N SER A 212 -6.86 -18.37 17.07
CA SER A 212 -5.42 -18.40 16.76
C SER A 212 -4.82 -17.04 16.40
N LEU A 213 -5.63 -15.98 16.33
CA LEU A 213 -5.17 -14.65 15.92
C LEU A 213 -4.90 -13.75 17.13
N THR A 214 -3.80 -13.01 17.04
CA THR A 214 -3.46 -11.90 17.92
C THR A 214 -3.63 -10.60 17.14
N ILE A 215 -4.42 -9.66 17.68
CA ILE A 215 -4.72 -8.37 17.06
C ILE A 215 -4.25 -7.24 17.97
N LEU A 216 -3.54 -6.28 17.37
CA LEU A 216 -3.24 -4.98 17.96
C LEU A 216 -3.92 -3.91 17.11
N LEU A 217 -4.84 -3.16 17.71
CA LEU A 217 -5.50 -2.01 17.10
C LEU A 217 -5.16 -0.78 17.93
N PHE A 218 -4.63 0.26 17.30
CA PHE A 218 -4.23 1.49 17.99
C PHE A 218 -4.37 2.73 17.12
N ARG A 219 -4.43 3.90 17.75
CA ARG A 219 -4.42 5.21 17.10
C ARG A 219 -3.19 6.01 17.55
N GLU A 220 -2.54 6.72 16.64
CA GLU A 220 -1.39 7.58 16.95
C GLU A 220 -1.80 8.80 17.81
N GLU A 221 -0.91 9.27 18.70
CA GLU A 221 -1.12 10.51 19.45
C GLU A 221 -0.90 11.74 18.57
N ASP A 222 -1.95 12.53 18.33
CA ASP A 222 -1.82 13.86 17.72
C ASP A 222 -1.11 14.81 18.70
N VAL A 223 0.13 15.21 18.37
CA VAL A 223 0.96 16.16 19.16
C VAL A 223 0.28 17.53 19.36
N LYS A 224 -0.83 17.83 18.65
CA LYS A 224 -1.48 19.15 18.68
C LYS A 224 -2.61 19.31 19.70
N ASN A 225 -3.16 18.25 20.30
CA ASN A 225 -4.45 18.37 21.02
C ASN A 225 -4.44 17.83 22.46
N ALA A 226 -3.42 18.15 23.25
CA ALA A 226 -3.45 17.93 24.70
C ALA A 226 -4.24 18.98 25.49
N THR A 227 -5.04 19.86 24.86
CA THR A 227 -5.66 20.99 25.61
C THR A 227 -7.08 21.38 25.20
N ILE A 228 -7.90 20.49 24.64
CA ILE A 228 -9.37 20.70 24.63
C ILE A 228 -10.09 19.36 24.77
N LYS A 229 -10.33 18.92 26.02
CA LYS A 229 -11.41 17.96 26.32
C LYS A 229 -12.67 18.76 26.70
N SER A 230 -13.80 18.25 26.19
CA SER A 230 -15.20 18.57 26.49
C SER A 230 -15.81 19.83 25.86
N SER A 231 -16.56 19.63 24.78
CA SER A 231 -17.96 20.05 24.73
C SER A 231 -18.72 19.24 23.68
N LEU A 232 -19.72 18.52 24.17
CA LEU A 232 -20.81 17.86 23.45
C LEU A 232 -21.06 18.38 22.02
N LEU A 233 -20.75 17.56 21.03
CA LEU A 233 -21.49 17.53 19.78
C LEU A 233 -22.23 16.20 19.73
N LYS A 234 -23.56 16.29 19.90
CA LYS A 234 -24.48 15.20 19.59
C LYS A 234 -24.20 14.75 18.15
N PRO A 235 -24.21 13.43 17.84
CA PRO A 235 -24.09 12.99 16.47
C PRO A 235 -25.27 13.55 15.68
N ARG A 236 -24.97 14.49 14.79
CA ARG A 236 -25.89 14.94 13.75
C ARG A 236 -26.02 13.76 12.78
N LYS A 237 -27.22 13.21 12.65
CA LYS A 237 -27.52 12.17 11.65
C LYS A 237 -27.11 12.70 10.28
N LEU A 238 -26.01 12.19 9.72
CA LEU A 238 -25.76 12.28 8.29
C LEU A 238 -26.66 11.25 7.62
N SER A 239 -27.46 11.73 6.67
CA SER A 239 -28.31 10.93 5.81
C SER A 239 -27.49 9.82 5.15
N THR A 240 -28.01 8.61 5.21
CA THR A 240 -27.50 7.38 4.61
C THR A 240 -27.31 7.56 3.10
N SER A 241 -26.10 7.89 2.65
CA SER A 241 -25.65 7.59 1.28
C SER A 241 -25.04 6.18 1.29
N MET A 242 -25.15 5.45 0.18
CA MET A 242 -24.73 4.06 0.12
C MET A 242 -23.22 3.98 0.31
N GLN A 243 -22.74 3.37 1.40
CA GLN A 243 -21.30 3.16 1.60
C GLN A 243 -20.84 2.05 0.64
N LEU A 244 -20.43 2.43 -0.57
CA LEU A 244 -19.79 1.51 -1.51
C LEU A 244 -18.40 1.13 -1.00
N PRO A 245 -18.05 -0.17 -0.94
CA PRO A 245 -16.73 -0.62 -0.51
C PRO A 245 -15.64 0.08 -1.32
N THR A 246 -14.71 0.73 -0.63
CA THR A 246 -13.63 1.50 -1.24
C THR A 246 -12.28 0.96 -0.78
N LYS A 247 -11.35 0.76 -1.72
CA LYS A 247 -9.99 0.27 -1.45
C LYS A 247 -8.98 1.13 -2.20
N ILE A 248 -8.09 1.82 -1.49
CA ILE A 248 -6.95 2.49 -2.11
C ILE A 248 -5.87 1.44 -2.40
N ILE A 249 -5.45 1.30 -3.65
CA ILE A 249 -4.40 0.34 -4.06
C ILE A 249 -3.03 1.00 -4.00
N SER A 250 -2.90 2.20 -4.55
CA SER A 250 -1.67 2.99 -4.54
C SER A 250 -2.01 4.47 -4.67
N SER A 251 -1.27 5.35 -4.00
CA SER A 251 -1.47 6.80 -4.11
C SER A 251 -0.21 7.58 -3.74
N CYS A 252 -0.03 8.72 -4.39
CA CYS A 252 0.92 9.76 -4.01
C CYS A 252 0.21 11.07 -3.59
N MET A 253 -1.11 11.06 -3.50
CA MET A 253 -1.94 12.20 -3.07
C MET A 253 -2.08 12.25 -1.55
N ASP A 254 -2.38 13.43 -1.00
CA ASP A 254 -2.79 13.57 0.40
C ASP A 254 -4.19 12.98 0.67
N MET A 255 -4.53 12.78 1.95
CA MET A 255 -5.81 12.17 2.34
C MET A 255 -7.04 13.02 1.97
N GLU A 256 -6.92 14.35 1.92
CA GLU A 256 -8.06 15.21 1.56
C GLU A 256 -8.40 15.04 0.08
N MET A 257 -7.37 14.99 -0.76
CA MET A 257 -7.48 14.75 -2.19
C MET A 257 -7.97 13.31 -2.47
N GLN A 258 -7.45 12.30 -1.77
CA GLN A 258 -7.96 10.92 -1.86
C GLN A 258 -9.44 10.82 -1.45
N GLN A 259 -9.82 11.42 -0.32
CA GLN A 259 -11.21 11.40 0.16
C GLN A 259 -12.14 12.13 -0.81
N PHE A 260 -11.67 13.22 -1.43
CA PHE A 260 -12.40 13.91 -2.46
C PHE A 260 -12.60 13.05 -3.70
N ALA A 261 -11.56 12.35 -4.18
CA ALA A 261 -11.68 11.39 -5.29
C ALA A 261 -12.75 10.32 -4.98
N VAL A 262 -12.69 9.71 -3.81
CA VAL A 262 -13.65 8.68 -3.38
C VAL A 262 -15.06 9.25 -3.32
N THR A 263 -15.24 10.45 -2.76
CA THR A 263 -16.55 11.10 -2.64
C THR A 263 -17.17 11.38 -4.01
N VAL A 264 -16.38 11.92 -4.95
CA VAL A 264 -16.83 12.19 -6.32
C VAL A 264 -17.13 10.88 -7.07
N ALA A 265 -16.31 9.84 -6.87
CA ALA A 265 -16.54 8.52 -7.48
C ALA A 265 -17.84 7.88 -6.98
N VAL A 266 -18.09 7.87 -5.66
CA VAL A 266 -19.33 7.36 -5.07
C VAL A 266 -20.54 8.15 -5.58
N GLN A 267 -20.45 9.48 -5.60
CA GLN A 267 -21.50 10.33 -6.16
C GLN A 267 -21.79 9.98 -7.63
N GLY A 268 -20.76 9.76 -8.44
CA GLY A 268 -20.91 9.37 -9.84
C GLY A 268 -21.58 7.99 -10.01
N ILE A 269 -21.25 7.03 -9.14
CA ILE A 269 -21.88 5.70 -9.15
C ILE A 269 -23.35 5.78 -8.72
N GLU A 270 -23.68 6.58 -7.70
CA GLU A 270 -25.05 6.76 -7.23
C GLU A 270 -25.97 7.40 -8.29
N MET A 271 -25.42 8.19 -9.21
CA MET A 271 -26.18 8.82 -10.30
C MET A 271 -26.66 7.86 -11.40
N LYS A 272 -26.16 6.60 -11.43
CA LYS A 272 -26.60 5.53 -12.36
C LYS A 272 -26.69 5.98 -13.83
N PHE A 273 -25.59 6.48 -14.36
CA PHE A 273 -25.53 6.95 -15.74
C PHE A 273 -25.75 5.82 -16.76
N ALA A 274 -26.18 6.16 -17.99
CA ALA A 274 -26.31 5.17 -19.07
C ALA A 274 -24.96 4.63 -19.57
N ASP A 275 -23.88 5.40 -19.41
CA ASP A 275 -22.49 5.03 -19.69
C ASP A 275 -21.65 5.33 -18.43
N GLU A 276 -21.86 4.49 -17.41
CA GLU A 276 -21.37 4.73 -16.04
C GLU A 276 -19.88 5.07 -16.01
N LYS A 277 -19.03 4.29 -16.68
CA LYS A 277 -17.56 4.46 -16.60
C LYS A 277 -17.10 5.75 -17.24
N MET A 278 -17.60 6.07 -18.44
CA MET A 278 -17.20 7.27 -19.18
C MET A 278 -17.66 8.53 -18.45
N GLN A 279 -18.89 8.52 -17.91
CA GLN A 279 -19.41 9.67 -17.16
C GLN A 279 -18.72 9.85 -15.81
N ILE A 280 -18.42 8.76 -15.09
CA ILE A 280 -17.64 8.82 -13.84
C ILE A 280 -16.22 9.33 -14.11
N ALA A 281 -15.55 8.86 -15.16
CA ALA A 281 -14.22 9.35 -15.53
C ALA A 281 -14.22 10.88 -15.78
N ARG A 282 -15.19 11.36 -16.57
CA ARG A 282 -15.35 12.80 -16.87
C ARG A 282 -15.71 13.61 -15.63
N LEU A 283 -16.56 13.08 -14.75
CA LEU A 283 -16.95 13.73 -13.50
C LEU A 283 -15.72 13.91 -12.59
N LEU A 284 -14.95 12.86 -12.38
CA LEU A 284 -13.72 12.90 -11.59
C LEU A 284 -12.71 13.89 -12.17
N MET A 285 -12.41 13.79 -13.47
CA MET A 285 -11.51 14.72 -14.16
C MET A 285 -11.96 16.17 -13.97
N ARG A 286 -13.23 16.48 -14.26
CA ARG A 286 -13.76 17.84 -14.14
C ARG A 286 -13.62 18.41 -12.73
N HIS A 287 -14.04 17.65 -11.72
CA HIS A 287 -13.94 18.10 -10.32
C HIS A 287 -12.50 18.29 -9.86
N PHE A 288 -11.57 17.46 -10.36
CA PHE A 288 -10.15 17.58 -10.04
C PHE A 288 -9.48 18.74 -10.80
N ASP A 289 -9.82 18.97 -12.06
CA ASP A 289 -9.37 20.13 -12.82
C ASP A 289 -9.81 21.43 -12.15
N GLU A 290 -11.08 21.51 -11.73
CA GLU A 290 -11.65 22.69 -11.06
C GLU A 290 -10.99 22.96 -9.71
N ARG A 291 -10.67 21.90 -8.94
CA ARG A 291 -10.18 22.04 -7.56
C ARG A 291 -8.65 22.07 -7.42
N PHE A 292 -7.94 21.32 -8.25
CA PHE A 292 -6.49 21.10 -8.14
C PHE A 292 -5.72 21.51 -9.41
N GLY A 293 -6.42 22.13 -10.36
CA GLY A 293 -5.85 22.64 -11.60
C GLY A 293 -5.66 21.55 -12.65
N ALA A 294 -6.05 21.88 -13.89
CA ALA A 294 -5.88 21.02 -15.05
C ALA A 294 -4.40 20.71 -15.38
N ARG A 295 -4.08 19.67 -16.15
CA ARG A 295 -4.96 18.68 -16.79
C ARG A 295 -4.89 17.32 -16.11
N TRP A 296 -6.01 16.85 -15.54
CA TRP A 296 -6.14 15.53 -14.95
C TRP A 296 -6.59 14.49 -15.99
N HIS A 297 -6.19 13.24 -15.77
CA HIS A 297 -6.60 12.10 -16.57
C HIS A 297 -7.24 11.06 -15.66
N CYS A 298 -8.42 10.55 -16.06
CA CYS A 298 -9.13 9.52 -15.31
C CYS A 298 -9.52 8.35 -16.22
N ILE A 299 -9.24 7.13 -15.76
CA ILE A 299 -9.58 5.86 -16.43
C ILE A 299 -10.29 4.95 -15.43
N VAL A 300 -11.39 4.34 -15.86
CA VAL A 300 -12.31 3.56 -15.04
C VAL A 300 -12.58 2.22 -15.72
N GLY A 301 -12.49 1.12 -15.00
CA GLY A 301 -12.83 -0.21 -15.50
C GLY A 301 -13.43 -1.11 -14.41
N ASP A 302 -13.99 -2.25 -14.79
CA ASP A 302 -14.56 -3.21 -13.82
C ASP A 302 -13.51 -4.20 -13.28
N GLN A 303 -12.33 -4.21 -13.90
CA GLN A 303 -11.25 -5.15 -13.60
C GLN A 303 -9.95 -4.40 -13.27
N PRO A 304 -9.01 -5.07 -12.59
CA PRO A 304 -7.69 -4.50 -12.32
C PRO A 304 -7.01 -4.01 -13.60
N LEU A 305 -6.52 -2.78 -13.53
CA LEU A 305 -5.85 -2.11 -14.64
C LEU A 305 -4.35 -2.43 -14.61
N GLY A 306 -3.79 -2.85 -15.75
CA GLY A 306 -2.35 -2.81 -15.98
C GLY A 306 -2.01 -1.57 -16.77
N PHE A 307 -1.21 -0.67 -16.22
CA PHE A 307 -0.93 0.62 -16.86
C PHE A 307 0.55 0.96 -16.82
N TYR A 308 0.98 1.74 -17.80
CA TYR A 308 2.25 2.43 -17.82
C TYR A 308 1.98 3.87 -18.24
N VAL A 309 2.01 4.78 -17.26
CA VAL A 309 1.72 6.20 -17.46
C VAL A 309 2.78 7.04 -16.76
N ARG A 310 3.17 8.18 -17.36
CA ARG A 310 4.02 9.18 -16.69
C ARG A 310 3.15 10.14 -15.89
N TYR A 311 3.19 10.00 -14.57
CA TYR A 311 2.40 10.79 -13.63
C TYR A 311 3.29 11.63 -12.71
N ASP A 312 2.75 12.75 -12.24
CA ASP A 312 3.38 13.58 -11.23
C ASP A 312 3.39 12.89 -9.85
N GLN A 313 4.52 12.94 -9.16
CA GLN A 313 4.81 12.23 -7.90
C GLN A 313 3.95 12.69 -6.72
N GLN A 314 3.09 13.69 -6.88
CA GLN A 314 2.13 14.14 -5.86
C GLN A 314 0.67 13.98 -6.28
N ASN A 315 0.41 13.64 -7.55
CA ASN A 315 -0.91 13.73 -8.17
C ASN A 315 -1.26 12.43 -8.88
N TYR A 316 -1.23 11.33 -8.13
CA TYR A 316 -1.50 9.97 -8.61
C TYR A 316 -2.31 9.16 -7.60
N LEU A 317 -3.35 8.47 -8.08
CA LEU A 317 -4.22 7.62 -7.28
C LEU A 317 -4.79 6.46 -8.10
N TYR A 318 -4.59 5.25 -7.60
CA TYR A 318 -5.15 4.01 -8.12
C TYR A 318 -5.95 3.33 -7.00
N PHE A 319 -7.26 3.17 -7.21
CA PHE A 319 -8.19 2.74 -6.18
C PHE A 319 -9.41 2.02 -6.74
N ILE A 320 -10.17 1.37 -5.88
CA ILE A 320 -11.42 0.70 -6.19
C ILE A 320 -12.53 1.37 -5.39
N VAL A 321 -13.66 1.64 -6.04
CA VAL A 321 -14.96 1.91 -5.41
C VAL A 321 -15.92 0.91 -6.03
N GLU A 322 -16.22 -0.16 -5.31
CA GLU A 322 -16.86 -1.34 -5.91
C GLU A 322 -18.16 -0.97 -6.66
N PRO A 323 -18.33 -1.47 -7.90
CA PRO A 323 -17.51 -2.49 -8.57
C PRO A 323 -16.33 -1.94 -9.41
N LEU A 324 -16.04 -0.64 -9.37
CA LEU A 324 -15.14 0.03 -10.31
C LEU A 324 -13.71 0.14 -9.78
N THR A 325 -12.75 -0.12 -10.67
CA THR A 325 -11.33 0.19 -10.52
C THR A 325 -11.02 1.49 -11.26
N ILE A 326 -10.40 2.45 -10.58
CA ILE A 326 -10.20 3.82 -11.04
C ILE A 326 -8.71 4.19 -10.94
N LEU A 327 -8.19 4.73 -12.03
CA LEU A 327 -6.87 5.35 -12.13
C LEU A 327 -7.05 6.84 -12.41
N LEU A 328 -6.60 7.69 -11.49
CA LEU A 328 -6.68 9.14 -11.57
C LEU A 328 -5.28 9.73 -11.39
N PHE A 329 -4.82 10.51 -12.36
CA PHE A 329 -3.46 11.07 -12.30
C PHE A 329 -3.30 12.36 -13.10
N LYS A 330 -2.28 13.13 -12.75
CA LYS A 330 -1.82 14.30 -13.51
C LYS A 330 -0.51 13.97 -14.22
N HIS A 331 -0.34 14.43 -15.45
CA HIS A 331 0.90 14.19 -16.20
C HIS A 331 2.10 14.93 -15.56
N GLN A 332 3.26 14.26 -15.50
CA GLN A 332 4.50 14.88 -15.03
C GLN A 332 5.04 15.85 -16.08
N LYS A 333 5.15 17.15 -15.74
CA LYS A 333 5.86 18.11 -16.59
C LYS A 333 7.36 17.81 -16.51
N GLU A 334 7.98 17.52 -17.64
CA GLU A 334 9.44 17.37 -17.73
C GLU A 334 10.06 18.72 -17.37
N LYS A 335 10.74 18.82 -16.22
CA LYS A 335 11.61 19.96 -15.95
C LYS A 335 12.77 19.82 -16.92
N LEU A 336 12.91 20.76 -17.84
CA LEU A 336 14.14 20.99 -18.60
C LEU A 336 15.26 21.28 -17.60
N LEU A 337 15.91 20.22 -17.12
CA LEU A 337 17.24 20.25 -16.55
C LEU A 337 18.15 19.75 -17.66
N SER A 338 18.99 20.66 -18.13
CA SER A 338 20.08 20.44 -19.07
C SER A 338 20.90 19.20 -18.72
N GLU A 339 21.17 18.41 -19.77
CA GLU A 339 22.29 17.48 -20.02
C GLU A 339 23.09 16.95 -18.83
N GLU A 340 23.19 15.61 -18.81
CA GLU A 340 24.20 14.69 -18.22
C GLU A 340 23.43 13.54 -17.54
N THR A 341 23.51 12.25 -17.92
CA THR A 341 24.43 11.48 -18.76
C THR A 341 23.67 10.26 -19.28
N SER A 342 23.95 9.87 -20.52
CA SER A 342 23.62 8.58 -21.10
C SER A 342 24.22 7.43 -20.29
N GLU A 343 23.39 6.59 -19.70
CA GLU A 343 23.79 5.21 -19.37
C GLU A 343 23.03 4.23 -20.25
N GLU A 344 23.79 3.68 -21.18
CA GLU A 344 23.46 2.54 -22.02
C GLU A 344 23.04 1.34 -21.16
N THR A 345 21.76 1.01 -21.14
CA THR A 345 21.36 -0.34 -20.75
C THR A 345 21.50 -1.24 -21.97
N LYS A 346 22.58 -2.02 -21.97
CA LYS A 346 22.95 -3.04 -22.94
C LYS A 346 21.76 -3.93 -23.32
N GLY A 347 21.65 -4.17 -24.63
CA GLY A 347 20.52 -4.82 -25.28
C GLY A 347 20.13 -6.17 -24.68
N ALA A 348 18.85 -6.28 -24.35
CA ALA A 348 18.16 -7.55 -24.40
C ALA A 348 17.91 -7.87 -25.88
N ALA A 349 18.66 -8.83 -26.41
CA ALA A 349 18.53 -9.31 -27.76
C ALA A 349 17.07 -9.63 -28.12
N LEU A 350 16.64 -9.09 -29.25
CA LEU A 350 15.39 -9.38 -29.92
C LEU A 350 15.37 -10.88 -30.28
N MET A 351 14.49 -11.63 -29.61
CA MET A 351 13.95 -12.86 -30.16
C MET A 351 12.61 -12.51 -30.80
N GLU A 352 12.56 -12.47 -32.12
CA GLU A 352 11.34 -12.49 -32.91
C GLU A 352 10.70 -13.87 -32.71
N GLY A 353 9.83 -13.98 -31.72
CA GLY A 353 8.93 -15.12 -31.62
C GLY A 353 7.79 -14.92 -32.59
N GLU A 354 7.68 -15.78 -33.60
CA GLU A 354 6.47 -15.95 -34.40
C GLU A 354 5.30 -16.31 -33.46
N GLY A 355 4.56 -15.28 -33.05
CA GLY A 355 3.36 -15.41 -32.25
C GLY A 355 2.15 -15.68 -33.13
N ASP A 356 1.38 -16.69 -32.76
CA ASP A 356 0.11 -17.12 -33.36
C ASP A 356 -0.76 -15.91 -33.79
N THR A 357 -1.02 -15.80 -35.09
CA THR A 357 -1.60 -14.63 -35.76
C THR A 357 -3.12 -14.53 -35.63
N ASN A 358 -3.73 -15.40 -34.82
CA ASN A 358 -5.17 -15.67 -34.89
C ASN A 358 -6.04 -14.90 -33.88
N LYS A 359 -5.50 -13.91 -33.16
CA LYS A 359 -6.30 -13.05 -32.26
C LYS A 359 -6.97 -11.92 -33.04
N GLU A 360 -8.28 -11.81 -32.90
CA GLU A 360 -9.07 -10.78 -33.56
C GLU A 360 -8.85 -9.43 -32.86
N VAL A 361 -8.35 -8.45 -33.61
CA VAL A 361 -8.17 -7.08 -33.12
C VAL A 361 -9.26 -6.20 -33.69
N CYS A 362 -9.94 -5.47 -32.81
CA CYS A 362 -11.03 -4.56 -33.15
C CYS A 362 -10.69 -3.17 -32.61
N VAL A 363 -10.60 -2.18 -33.51
CA VAL A 363 -10.47 -0.77 -33.12
C VAL A 363 -11.87 -0.27 -32.73
N ILE A 364 -12.03 0.16 -31.47
CA ILE A 364 -13.31 0.66 -30.95
C ILE A 364 -13.45 2.15 -31.29
N ASP A 365 -12.42 2.93 -31.00
CA ASP A 365 -12.36 4.37 -31.30
C ASP A 365 -10.89 4.81 -31.43
N SER A 366 -10.59 5.73 -32.34
CA SER A 366 -9.22 6.18 -32.57
C SER A 366 -9.19 7.60 -33.15
N GLY A 367 -8.35 8.44 -32.55
CA GLY A 367 -7.95 9.75 -33.06
C GLY A 367 -6.61 9.73 -33.81
N LEU A 368 -5.96 8.57 -33.93
CA LEU A 368 -4.69 8.43 -34.64
C LEU A 368 -4.86 8.48 -36.16
N ASP A 369 -3.80 8.88 -36.87
CA ASP A 369 -3.76 8.66 -38.31
C ASP A 369 -3.72 7.15 -38.64
N LYS A 370 -4.10 6.79 -39.87
CA LYS A 370 -4.21 5.38 -40.28
C LYS A 370 -2.91 4.58 -40.11
N SER A 371 -1.75 5.20 -40.35
CA SER A 371 -0.47 4.51 -40.24
C SER A 371 -0.10 4.26 -38.78
N MET A 372 -0.36 5.23 -37.90
CA MET A 372 -0.20 5.11 -36.47
C MET A 372 -1.15 4.08 -35.87
N ASP A 373 -2.40 4.06 -36.33
CA ASP A 373 -3.43 3.12 -35.87
C ASP A 373 -3.07 1.67 -36.19
N GLU A 374 -2.58 1.41 -37.41
CA GLU A 374 -2.07 0.10 -37.84
C GLU A 374 -0.90 -0.38 -36.95
N LYS A 375 0.04 0.52 -36.64
CA LYS A 375 1.19 0.17 -35.78
C LYS A 375 0.80 0.00 -34.31
N ALA A 376 -0.06 0.86 -33.78
CA ALA A 376 -0.57 0.73 -32.41
C ALA A 376 -1.30 -0.62 -32.23
N THR A 377 -2.12 -0.99 -33.22
CA THR A 377 -2.78 -2.30 -33.30
C THR A 377 -1.77 -3.45 -33.33
N LEU A 378 -0.73 -3.35 -34.16
CA LEU A 378 0.32 -4.36 -34.24
C LEU A 378 1.04 -4.55 -32.90
N PHE A 379 1.49 -3.46 -32.26
CA PHE A 379 2.20 -3.53 -30.99
C PHE A 379 1.33 -4.05 -29.86
N ALA A 380 0.05 -3.65 -29.83
CA ALA A 380 -0.89 -4.16 -28.84
C ALA A 380 -1.11 -5.68 -29.00
N ARG A 381 -1.23 -6.17 -30.24
CA ARG A 381 -1.34 -7.61 -30.53
C ARG A 381 -0.09 -8.39 -30.11
N GLU A 382 1.10 -7.89 -30.46
CA GLU A 382 2.37 -8.48 -30.02
C GLU A 382 2.47 -8.55 -28.50
N ALA A 383 2.08 -7.47 -27.80
CA ALA A 383 2.15 -7.38 -26.35
C ALA A 383 1.22 -8.37 -25.64
N VAL A 384 -0.03 -8.50 -26.11
CA VAL A 384 -1.01 -9.43 -25.53
C VAL A 384 -0.65 -10.89 -25.86
N ASN A 385 0.00 -11.15 -26.99
CA ASN A 385 0.53 -12.47 -27.33
C ASN A 385 1.74 -12.86 -26.48
N ARG A 386 2.65 -11.92 -26.25
CA ARG A 386 3.87 -12.15 -25.49
C ARG A 386 3.63 -12.23 -23.98
N PHE A 387 2.65 -11.48 -23.48
CA PHE A 387 2.38 -11.32 -22.05
C PHE A 387 0.90 -11.56 -21.71
N PRO A 388 0.35 -12.77 -21.94
CA PRO A 388 -1.09 -13.02 -21.85
C PRO A 388 -1.68 -12.81 -20.45
N ASN A 389 -0.88 -12.95 -19.38
CA ASN A 389 -1.33 -12.77 -17.99
C ASN A 389 -0.71 -11.54 -17.30
N GLU A 390 0.15 -10.78 -17.99
CA GLU A 390 0.98 -9.73 -17.40
C GLU A 390 0.66 -8.36 -18.00
N ARG A 391 -0.54 -7.84 -17.67
CA ARG A 391 -1.10 -6.60 -18.24
C ARG A 391 -0.16 -5.39 -18.12
N MET A 392 0.59 -5.27 -17.01
CA MET A 392 1.57 -4.19 -16.83
C MET A 392 2.76 -4.32 -17.79
N LEU A 393 3.26 -5.53 -18.06
CA LEU A 393 4.30 -5.73 -19.06
C LEU A 393 3.78 -5.47 -20.47
N SER A 394 2.53 -5.84 -20.76
CA SER A 394 1.89 -5.49 -22.04
C SER A 394 1.84 -3.97 -22.23
N ALA A 395 1.35 -3.22 -21.23
CA ALA A 395 1.28 -1.77 -21.27
C ALA A 395 2.68 -1.13 -21.44
N HIS A 396 3.68 -1.63 -20.71
CA HIS A 396 5.06 -1.16 -20.84
C HIS A 396 5.65 -1.42 -22.23
N TYR A 397 5.43 -2.60 -22.80
CA TYR A 397 5.93 -2.97 -24.12
C TYR A 397 5.33 -2.08 -25.22
N ILE A 398 4.01 -1.89 -25.21
CA ILE A 398 3.29 -1.06 -26.19
C ILE A 398 3.84 0.37 -26.14
N MET A 399 3.93 0.93 -24.94
CA MET A 399 4.41 2.28 -24.71
C MET A 399 5.86 2.43 -25.21
N ARG A 400 6.79 1.55 -24.82
CA ARG A 400 8.19 1.58 -25.29
C ARG A 400 8.32 1.52 -26.81
N ARG A 401 7.48 0.72 -27.48
CA ARG A 401 7.48 0.63 -28.95
C ARG A 401 6.95 1.89 -29.61
N LEU A 402 5.88 2.48 -29.09
CA LEU A 402 5.34 3.74 -29.59
C LEU A 402 6.32 4.91 -29.38
N GLU A 403 6.93 5.02 -28.21
CA GLU A 403 7.92 6.06 -27.92
C GLU A 403 9.17 5.96 -28.78
N SER A 404 9.62 4.73 -29.06
CA SER A 404 10.76 4.49 -29.95
C SER A 404 10.48 4.97 -31.38
N GLN A 405 9.22 4.88 -31.85
CA GLN A 405 8.86 5.27 -33.22
C GLN A 405 8.37 6.71 -33.36
N TYR A 406 7.65 7.24 -32.35
CA TYR A 406 6.92 8.50 -32.44
C TYR A 406 7.33 9.52 -31.36
N GLY A 407 8.28 9.17 -30.49
CA GLY A 407 8.76 10.02 -29.40
C GLY A 407 7.85 10.02 -28.16
N PRO A 408 8.38 10.32 -26.96
CA PRO A 408 7.59 10.45 -25.74
C PRO A 408 6.77 11.76 -25.69
N PRO A 409 5.75 11.88 -24.81
CA PRO A 409 5.28 10.89 -23.85
C PRO A 409 4.02 10.13 -24.29
N TRP A 410 4.08 8.79 -24.29
CA TRP A 410 2.91 7.94 -24.49
C TRP A 410 2.44 7.27 -23.20
N HIS A 411 1.13 7.07 -23.07
CA HIS A 411 0.48 6.39 -21.95
C HIS A 411 -0.29 5.19 -22.47
N CYS A 412 -0.27 4.08 -21.72
CA CYS A 412 -1.00 2.87 -22.09
C CYS A 412 -1.67 2.24 -20.87
N VAL A 413 -2.94 1.83 -21.02
CA VAL A 413 -3.71 1.08 -20.02
C VAL A 413 -4.34 -0.15 -20.66
N VAL A 414 -4.23 -1.28 -19.98
CA VAL A 414 -4.70 -2.60 -20.40
C VAL A 414 -5.60 -3.18 -19.32
N SER A 415 -6.77 -3.67 -19.70
CA SER A 415 -7.75 -4.29 -18.80
C SER A 415 -8.36 -5.55 -19.43
N GLY A 416 -8.90 -6.46 -18.62
CA GLY A 416 -9.68 -7.60 -19.12
C GLY A 416 -11.18 -7.30 -19.28
N GLY A 417 -11.57 -6.02 -19.23
CA GLY A 417 -12.93 -5.56 -19.47
C GLY A 417 -12.97 -4.13 -20.02
N PRO A 418 -14.13 -3.67 -20.52
CA PRO A 418 -14.28 -2.36 -21.15
C PRO A 418 -13.90 -1.23 -20.20
N LEU A 419 -13.22 -0.22 -20.73
CA LEU A 419 -12.77 0.98 -20.03
C LEU A 419 -13.68 2.17 -20.37
N GLY A 420 -13.93 3.01 -19.37
CA GLY A 420 -14.29 4.41 -19.55
C GLY A 420 -13.05 5.27 -19.30
N TYR A 421 -12.89 6.34 -20.06
CA TYR A 421 -11.73 7.20 -19.96
C TYR A 421 -12.13 8.66 -20.13
N SER A 422 -11.27 9.57 -19.72
CA SER A 422 -11.45 10.99 -19.94
C SER A 422 -10.13 11.53 -20.47
N THR A 423 -10.20 12.16 -21.62
CA THR A 423 -9.11 12.89 -22.25
C THR A 423 -9.58 14.30 -22.50
N HIS A 424 -8.65 15.26 -22.52
CA HIS A 424 -9.00 16.60 -22.96
C HIS A 424 -9.16 16.59 -24.49
N GLN A 425 -10.09 17.38 -25.03
CA GLN A 425 -10.29 17.49 -26.48
C GLN A 425 -9.04 17.93 -27.27
N ALA A 426 -8.02 18.45 -26.59
CA ALA A 426 -6.73 18.82 -27.17
C ALA A 426 -5.74 17.64 -27.31
N ASP A 427 -6.03 16.49 -26.69
CA ASP A 427 -5.26 15.25 -26.80
C ASP A 427 -5.79 14.40 -27.97
N SER A 428 -5.62 14.91 -29.20
CA SER A 428 -6.13 14.26 -30.42
C SER A 428 -5.49 12.90 -30.72
N CYS A 429 -4.42 12.54 -30.02
CA CYS A 429 -3.66 11.33 -30.24
C CYS A 429 -4.05 10.25 -29.22
N TYR A 430 -5.11 9.48 -29.51
CA TYR A 430 -5.52 8.33 -28.72
C TYR A 430 -6.04 7.19 -29.58
N CYS A 431 -6.01 5.97 -29.05
CA CYS A 431 -6.53 4.77 -29.68
C CYS A 431 -7.06 3.81 -28.62
N TYR A 432 -8.28 3.32 -28.82
CA TYR A 432 -8.95 2.36 -27.96
C TYR A 432 -9.28 1.08 -28.73
N LEU A 433 -8.67 -0.01 -28.31
CA LEU A 433 -8.63 -1.29 -29.01
C LEU A 433 -9.18 -2.41 -28.13
N ARG A 434 -9.77 -3.43 -28.76
CA ARG A 434 -10.10 -4.72 -28.15
C ARG A 434 -9.33 -5.83 -28.85
N ILE A 435 -8.65 -6.67 -28.07
CA ILE A 435 -7.91 -7.85 -28.53
C ILE A 435 -8.38 -9.03 -27.70
N ASP A 436 -9.19 -9.91 -28.28
CA ASP A 436 -9.94 -10.95 -27.57
C ASP A 436 -10.71 -10.39 -26.35
N SER A 437 -10.32 -10.77 -25.13
CA SER A 437 -10.88 -10.31 -23.85
C SER A 437 -10.17 -9.09 -23.27
N PHE A 438 -9.09 -8.61 -23.91
CA PHE A 438 -8.31 -7.46 -23.44
C PHE A 438 -8.77 -6.18 -24.12
N TYR A 439 -8.83 -5.11 -23.33
CA TYR A 439 -9.11 -3.75 -23.76
C TYR A 439 -7.85 -2.92 -23.52
N VAL A 440 -7.40 -2.21 -24.56
CA VAL A 440 -6.16 -1.43 -24.56
C VAL A 440 -6.50 0.01 -24.91
N PHE A 441 -6.17 0.94 -24.03
CA PHE A 441 -6.30 2.37 -24.25
C PHE A 441 -4.92 3.03 -24.28
N ILE A 442 -4.62 3.66 -25.40
CA ILE A 442 -3.34 4.31 -25.70
C ILE A 442 -3.63 5.78 -25.94
N PHE A 443 -2.86 6.68 -25.34
CA PHE A 443 -3.00 8.11 -25.60
C PHE A 443 -1.70 8.86 -25.36
N GLN A 444 -1.56 9.99 -26.03
CA GLN A 444 -0.44 10.90 -25.89
C GLN A 444 -0.90 12.16 -25.17
N HIS A 445 -0.09 12.68 -24.24
CA HIS A 445 -0.33 13.99 -23.63
C HIS A 445 0.32 15.06 -24.50
N ASN A 446 -0.46 16.06 -24.93
CA ASN A 446 0.09 17.13 -25.78
C ASN A 446 0.78 18.20 -24.91
N THR A 447 2.12 18.18 -24.88
CA THR A 447 2.95 19.10 -24.07
C THR A 447 2.96 20.55 -24.57
N SER A 448 2.45 20.81 -25.78
CA SER A 448 2.50 22.13 -26.42
C SER A 448 1.54 23.17 -25.81
N PHE A 449 0.50 22.75 -25.09
CA PHE A 449 -0.51 23.63 -24.48
C PHE A 449 -0.25 23.98 -23.00
N ASP A 450 0.83 23.47 -22.42
CA ASP A 450 1.21 23.73 -21.02
C ASP A 450 2.06 25.01 -20.85
N GLN A 451 2.21 25.82 -21.91
CA GLN A 451 3.02 27.05 -21.95
C GLN A 451 2.26 28.38 -21.77
N GLU A 452 0.93 28.37 -21.56
CA GLU A 452 0.16 29.59 -21.26
C GLU A 452 -0.15 29.79 -19.77
#